data_AF-A0A9D4MJZ8-F1
#
_entry.id   AF-A0A9D4MJZ8-F1
#
_cell.length_a   1.000
_cell.length_b   1.000
_cell.length_c   1.000
_cell.angle_alpha   90.00
_cell.angle_beta   90.00
_cell.angle_gamma   90.00
#
_symmetry.space_group_name_H-M   'P 1'
#
loop_
_entity.id
_entity.type
_entity.pdbx_description
1 polymer ?
#
loop_
_entity_poly.entity_id
_entity_poly.type
_entity_poly.pdbx_seq_one_letter_code
_entity_poly.pdbx_strand_id
1 'polypeptide(L)'
;MTSGLKLNTGKCTVLRPDKIKRTQLIQSVENGSIQLTNIDSFLNAITCSWVKRYLDITNTSTWKIFYQKILKKYGDSLLFECNISNTILHEIANENVFLSDVLSAWSDVTHNLKKPKPAVKLFYGTIKT
;
A
#
# COMPACT_ATOMS: atom_id res chain seq x y z
N MET A 1 -63.74 19.42 -21.82
CA MET A 1 -62.54 18.57 -21.84
C MET A 1 -61.40 19.33 -21.18
N THR A 2 -61.14 19.10 -19.90
CA THR A 2 -59.88 19.53 -19.26
C THR A 2 -59.61 18.60 -18.09
N SER A 3 -59.05 17.43 -18.40
CA SER A 3 -58.53 16.48 -17.43
C SER A 3 -57.23 17.05 -16.85
N GLY A 4 -57.28 17.59 -15.63
CA GLY A 4 -56.10 18.02 -14.91
C GLY A 4 -55.31 16.81 -14.41
N LEU A 5 -54.23 16.45 -15.10
CA LEU A 5 -53.23 15.49 -14.61
C LEU A 5 -52.51 16.09 -13.41
N LYS A 6 -52.78 15.58 -12.20
CA LYS A 6 -51.95 15.82 -11.03
C LYS A 6 -50.65 15.04 -11.19
N LEU A 7 -49.55 15.74 -11.48
CA LEU A 7 -48.20 15.20 -11.39
C LEU A 7 -47.90 14.90 -9.92
N ASN A 8 -47.82 13.62 -9.58
CA ASN A 8 -47.34 13.16 -8.28
C ASN A 8 -45.82 13.35 -8.26
N THR A 9 -45.33 14.36 -7.54
CA THR A 9 -43.91 14.60 -7.31
C THR A 9 -43.37 13.56 -6.36
N GLY A 10 -43.16 12.34 -6.88
CA GLY A 10 -42.39 11.31 -6.21
C GLY A 10 -40.99 11.86 -5.92
N LYS A 11 -40.66 12.01 -4.63
CA LYS A 11 -39.30 12.32 -4.19
C LYS A 11 -38.36 11.23 -4.71
N CYS A 12 -37.47 11.56 -5.64
CA CYS A 12 -36.31 10.74 -5.95
C CYS A 12 -35.42 10.68 -4.71
N THR A 13 -35.57 9.63 -3.90
CA THR A 13 -34.58 9.33 -2.86
C THR A 13 -33.35 8.77 -3.56
N VAL A 14 -32.30 9.57 -3.63
CA VAL A 14 -30.96 9.12 -4.05
C VAL A 14 -30.57 7.95 -3.14
N LEU A 15 -30.57 6.73 -3.69
CA LEU A 15 -30.10 5.55 -2.96
C LEU A 15 -28.62 5.76 -2.67
N ARG A 16 -28.29 5.79 -1.37
CA ARG A 16 -26.89 5.89 -0.96
C ARG A 16 -26.21 4.56 -1.25
N PRO A 17 -25.01 4.57 -1.86
CA PRO A 17 -24.27 3.35 -2.11
C PRO A 17 -23.93 2.65 -0.80
N ASP A 18 -24.02 1.32 -0.81
CA ASP A 18 -23.67 0.48 0.33
C ASP A 18 -22.20 0.65 0.70
N LYS A 19 -21.95 0.77 2.00
CA LYS A 19 -20.60 1.01 2.55
C LYS A 19 -20.12 -0.24 3.27
N ILE A 20 -19.07 -0.86 2.76
CA ILE A 20 -18.41 -2.01 3.39
C ILE A 20 -17.19 -1.52 4.16
N LYS A 21 -16.99 -2.04 5.38
CA LYS A 21 -15.80 -1.74 6.17
C LYS A 21 -14.58 -2.44 5.59
N ARG A 22 -13.45 -1.73 5.48
CA ARG A 22 -12.17 -2.27 4.97
C ARG A 22 -11.71 -3.53 5.73
N THR A 23 -11.99 -3.59 7.04
CA THR A 23 -11.69 -4.75 7.89
C THR A 23 -12.41 -6.02 7.43
N GLN A 24 -13.67 -5.91 6.98
CA GLN A 24 -14.45 -7.04 6.44
C GLN A 24 -14.00 -7.45 5.03
N LEU A 25 -13.25 -6.59 4.32
CA LEU A 25 -12.64 -6.98 3.06
C LEU A 25 -11.40 -7.84 3.29
N ILE A 26 -10.58 -7.53 4.30
CA ILE A 26 -9.26 -8.15 4.53
C ILE A 26 -9.35 -9.51 5.26
N GLN A 27 -10.41 -9.72 6.04
CA GLN A 27 -10.62 -10.94 6.84
C GLN A 27 -10.75 -12.22 5.98
N SER A 28 -10.50 -13.38 6.61
CA SER A 28 -10.59 -14.69 5.95
C SER A 28 -12.02 -15.02 5.50
N VAL A 29 -12.12 -15.79 4.40
CA VAL A 29 -13.42 -16.21 3.82
C VAL A 29 -14.29 -16.98 4.82
N GLU A 30 -13.68 -17.70 5.76
CA GLU A 30 -14.36 -18.40 6.86
C GLU A 30 -15.25 -17.48 7.71
N ASN A 31 -14.91 -16.19 7.77
CA ASN A 31 -15.68 -15.16 8.48
C ASN A 31 -16.66 -14.41 7.54
N GLY A 32 -16.99 -14.96 6.38
CA GLY A 32 -17.90 -14.34 5.40
C GLY A 32 -17.33 -13.10 4.70
N SER A 33 -16.00 -13.03 4.62
CA SER A 33 -15.24 -11.88 4.10
C SER A 33 -14.72 -12.13 2.67
N ILE A 34 -14.34 -11.07 1.95
CA ILE A 34 -13.90 -11.13 0.54
C ILE A 34 -12.42 -11.56 0.40
N GLN A 35 -11.68 -11.64 1.51
CA GLN A 35 -10.24 -11.97 1.58
C GLN A 35 -9.39 -11.16 0.57
N LEU A 36 -9.60 -9.85 0.58
CA LEU A 36 -8.84 -8.90 -0.22
C LEU A 36 -7.48 -8.59 0.44
N THR A 37 -6.44 -8.49 -0.38
CA THR A 37 -5.13 -8.00 0.07
C THR A 37 -5.27 -6.63 0.74
N ASN A 38 -4.62 -6.46 1.89
CA ASN A 38 -4.59 -5.15 2.56
C ASN A 38 -4.04 -4.09 1.60
N ILE A 39 -4.85 -3.06 1.36
CA ILE A 39 -4.53 -1.98 0.41
C ILE A 39 -3.25 -1.25 0.81
N ASP A 40 -2.98 -1.08 2.11
CA ASP A 40 -1.76 -0.41 2.57
C ASP A 40 -0.52 -1.25 2.22
N SER A 41 -0.62 -2.58 2.38
CA SER A 41 0.43 -3.51 1.95
C SER A 41 0.62 -3.51 0.44
N PHE A 42 -0.47 -3.38 -0.32
CA PHE A 42 -0.41 -3.30 -1.78
C PHE A 42 0.26 -2.00 -2.26
N LEU A 43 -0.11 -0.86 -1.68
CA LEU A 43 0.54 0.43 -1.97
C LEU A 43 2.02 0.40 -1.63
N ASN A 44 2.38 -0.15 -0.46
CA ASN A 44 3.77 -0.32 -0.08
C ASN A 44 4.54 -1.22 -1.09
N ALA A 45 3.92 -2.32 -1.55
CA ALA A 45 4.52 -3.19 -2.56
C ALA A 45 4.76 -2.47 -3.90
N ILE A 46 3.85 -1.58 -4.32
CA ILE A 46 4.06 -0.74 -5.51
C ILE A 46 5.27 0.18 -5.31
N THR A 47 5.34 0.86 -4.16
CA THR A 47 6.46 1.75 -3.81
C THR A 47 7.79 0.99 -3.83
N CYS A 48 7.83 -0.19 -3.21
CA CYS A 48 9.01 -1.04 -3.22
C CYS A 48 9.36 -1.56 -4.62
N SER A 49 8.36 -1.83 -5.46
CA SER A 49 8.58 -2.23 -6.86
C SER A 49 9.20 -1.08 -7.68
N TRP A 50 8.81 0.16 -7.40
CA TRP A 50 9.45 1.34 -7.97
C TRP A 50 10.92 1.45 -7.54
N VAL A 51 11.23 1.27 -6.25
CA VAL A 51 12.62 1.26 -5.75
C VAL A 51 13.46 0.17 -6.42
N LYS A 52 12.91 -1.04 -6.58
CA LYS A 52 13.60 -2.11 -7.32
C LYS A 52 13.95 -1.71 -8.75
N ARG A 53 13.01 -1.07 -9.46
CA ARG A 53 13.26 -0.56 -10.82
C ARG A 53 14.28 0.57 -10.85
N TYR A 54 14.38 1.33 -9.77
CA TYR A 54 15.39 2.38 -9.62
C TYR A 54 16.80 1.78 -9.45
N LEU A 55 16.94 0.78 -8.57
CA LEU A 55 18.20 0.09 -8.29
C LEU A 55 18.68 -0.79 -9.44
N ASP A 56 17.80 -1.17 -10.36
CA ASP A 56 18.17 -1.91 -11.56
C ASP A 56 19.15 -1.09 -12.44
N ILE A 57 20.38 -1.56 -12.55
CA ILE A 57 21.47 -0.93 -13.31
C ILE A 57 21.16 -0.93 -14.81
N THR A 58 20.42 -1.93 -15.30
CA THR A 58 20.07 -2.05 -16.74
C THR A 58 19.02 -1.04 -17.17
N ASN A 59 18.29 -0.46 -16.21
CA ASN A 59 17.24 0.50 -16.48
C ASN A 59 17.84 1.89 -16.78
N THR A 60 17.69 2.33 -18.03
CA THR A 60 18.15 3.63 -18.57
C THR A 60 17.02 4.65 -18.73
N SER A 61 15.88 4.44 -18.06
CA SER A 61 14.72 5.32 -18.21
C SER A 61 15.03 6.76 -17.82
N THR A 62 14.52 7.73 -18.60
CA THR A 62 14.76 9.17 -18.38
C THR A 62 14.32 9.66 -17.00
N TRP A 63 13.23 9.10 -16.45
CA TRP A 63 12.76 9.45 -15.11
C TRP A 63 13.80 9.14 -14.02
N LYS A 64 14.60 8.08 -14.19
CA LYS A 64 15.64 7.67 -13.24
C LYS A 64 16.72 8.74 -13.08
N ILE A 65 17.09 9.42 -14.17
CA ILE A 65 18.12 10.47 -14.17
C ILE A 65 17.74 11.63 -13.23
N PHE A 66 16.45 12.01 -13.20
CA PHE A 66 15.97 13.06 -12.29
C PHE A 66 16.15 12.64 -10.83
N TYR A 67 15.75 11.41 -10.50
CA TYR A 67 15.88 10.89 -9.14
C TYR A 67 17.34 10.67 -8.73
N GLN A 68 18.18 10.20 -9.63
CA GLN A 68 19.62 10.11 -9.40
C GLN A 68 20.22 11.48 -9.08
N LYS A 69 19.83 12.56 -9.78
CA LYS A 69 20.29 13.91 -9.43
C LYS A 69 19.85 14.34 -8.03
N ILE A 70 18.62 14.01 -7.63
CA ILE A 70 18.07 14.36 -6.30
C ILE A 70 18.76 13.54 -5.20
N LEU A 71 18.99 12.25 -5.43
CA LEU A 71 19.55 11.30 -4.47
C LEU A 71 21.08 11.32 -4.44
N LYS A 72 21.76 11.91 -5.43
CA LYS A 72 23.23 12.02 -5.50
C LYS A 72 23.82 12.71 -4.27
N LYS A 73 23.13 13.71 -3.70
CA LYS A 73 23.56 14.36 -2.44
C LYS A 73 23.50 13.43 -1.22
N TYR A 74 22.79 12.31 -1.34
CA TYR A 74 22.55 11.35 -0.26
C TYR A 74 23.15 9.97 -0.54
N GLY A 75 24.01 9.83 -1.55
CA GLY A 75 24.67 8.55 -1.88
C GLY A 75 23.88 7.66 -2.86
N ASP A 76 22.86 8.19 -3.53
CA ASP A 76 22.12 7.52 -4.60
C ASP A 76 21.54 6.14 -4.21
N SER A 77 22.05 5.05 -4.77
CA SER A 77 21.60 3.68 -4.49
C SER A 77 21.95 3.22 -3.07
N LEU A 78 23.03 3.77 -2.48
CA LEU A 78 23.51 3.40 -1.16
C LEU A 78 22.44 3.63 -0.08
N LEU A 79 21.57 4.61 -0.29
CA LEU A 79 20.47 4.95 0.59
C LEU A 79 19.48 3.77 0.79
N PHE A 80 19.33 2.92 -0.23
CA PHE A 80 18.42 1.78 -0.21
C PHE A 80 19.11 0.47 0.17
N GLU A 81 20.43 0.42 0.10
CA GLU A 81 21.24 -0.75 0.53
C GLU A 81 21.55 -0.70 2.03
N CYS A 82 21.58 0.50 2.62
CA CYS A 82 21.88 0.70 4.03
C CYS A 82 20.65 0.44 4.93
N ASN A 83 20.91 -0.09 6.12
CA ASN A 83 19.90 -0.25 7.17
C ASN A 83 19.78 1.06 7.98
N ILE A 84 19.20 2.09 7.36
CA ILE A 84 19.10 3.45 7.88
C ILE A 84 17.95 3.55 8.89
N SER A 85 18.16 4.23 10.02
CA SER A 85 17.08 4.48 10.99
C SER A 85 16.08 5.51 10.46
N ASN A 86 14.81 5.36 10.83
CA ASN A 86 13.75 6.31 10.43
C ASN A 86 14.04 7.77 10.82
N THR A 87 14.84 8.01 11.85
CA THR A 87 15.28 9.36 12.25
C THR A 87 16.13 10.05 11.18
N ILE A 88 17.10 9.32 10.62
CA ILE A 88 17.99 9.83 9.57
C ILE A 88 17.24 9.99 8.25
N LEU A 89 16.28 9.09 7.97
CA LEU A 89 15.42 9.22 6.79
C LEU A 89 14.60 10.50 6.81
N HIS A 90 14.06 10.90 7.97
CA HIS A 90 13.34 12.16 8.13
C HIS A 90 14.24 13.38 7.92
N GLU A 91 15.49 13.35 8.36
CA GLU A 91 16.44 14.45 8.10
C GLU A 91 16.80 14.56 6.61
N ILE A 92 17.00 13.42 5.94
CA ILE A 92 17.34 13.35 4.52
C ILE A 92 16.18 13.84 3.64
N ALA A 93 14.95 13.43 3.97
CA ALA A 93 13.77 13.67 3.14
C ALA A 93 12.83 14.76 3.67
N ASN A 94 13.28 15.60 4.61
CA ASN A 94 12.43 16.60 5.28
C ASN A 94 11.67 17.52 4.29
N GLU A 95 12.33 17.90 3.19
CA GLU A 95 11.74 18.78 2.17
C GLU A 95 10.94 18.03 1.08
N ASN A 96 11.05 16.69 1.01
CA ASN A 96 10.44 15.89 -0.05
C ASN A 96 9.59 14.75 0.52
N VAL A 97 8.30 15.03 0.66
CA VAL A 97 7.28 14.10 1.16
C VAL A 97 7.30 12.77 0.39
N PHE A 98 7.45 12.82 -0.94
CA PHE A 98 7.51 11.61 -1.74
C PHE A 98 8.72 10.73 -1.39
N LEU A 99 9.91 11.32 -1.26
CA LEU A 99 11.11 10.56 -0.87
C LEU A 99 10.98 10.02 0.55
N SER A 100 10.38 10.78 1.47
CA SER A 100 10.12 10.33 2.84
C SER A 100 9.22 9.09 2.85
N ASP A 101 8.14 9.11 2.08
CA ASP A 101 7.20 7.99 1.96
C ASP A 101 7.87 6.76 1.33
N VAL A 102 8.66 6.96 0.27
CA VAL A 102 9.38 5.89 -0.42
C VAL A 102 10.39 5.21 0.51
N LEU A 103 11.15 6.01 1.26
CA LEU A 103 12.17 5.50 2.17
C LEU A 103 11.56 4.79 3.37
N SER A 104 10.48 5.33 3.93
CA SER A 104 9.73 4.68 5.01
C SER A 104 9.14 3.35 4.56
N ALA A 105 8.51 3.32 3.38
CA ALA A 105 7.97 2.12 2.75
C ALA A 105 9.05 1.03 2.53
N TRP A 106 10.21 1.42 1.99
CA TRP A 106 11.33 0.50 1.76
C TRP A 106 11.93 -0.01 3.07
N SER A 107 12.10 0.87 4.05
CA SER A 107 12.55 0.54 5.40
C SER A 107 11.61 -0.48 6.04
N ASP A 108 10.30 -0.24 6.03
CA ASP A 108 9.33 -1.16 6.59
C ASP A 108 9.44 -2.56 6.00
N VAL A 109 9.59 -2.70 4.68
CA VAL A 109 9.72 -4.03 4.06
C VAL A 109 11.06 -4.67 4.44
N THR A 110 12.18 -3.96 4.31
CA THR A 110 13.52 -4.52 4.56
C THR A 110 13.78 -4.85 6.03
N HIS A 111 13.27 -4.04 6.96
CA HIS A 111 13.38 -4.29 8.39
C HIS A 111 12.41 -5.38 8.89
N ASN A 112 11.20 -5.48 8.32
CA ASN A 112 10.27 -6.56 8.70
C ASN A 112 10.62 -7.92 8.09
N LEU A 113 11.37 -7.98 6.98
CA LEU A 113 11.92 -9.25 6.45
C LEU A 113 12.89 -9.93 7.44
N LYS A 114 13.50 -9.19 8.36
CA LYS A 114 14.41 -9.73 9.39
C LYS A 114 13.67 -10.37 10.57
N LYS A 115 12.36 -10.15 10.73
CA LYS A 115 11.57 -10.81 11.76
C LYS A 115 11.11 -12.16 11.20
N PRO A 116 11.51 -13.30 11.80
CA PRO A 116 10.98 -14.59 11.38
C PRO A 116 9.45 -14.53 11.47
N LYS A 117 8.75 -14.90 10.39
CA LYS A 117 7.30 -15.11 10.44
C LYS A 117 7.05 -16.08 11.61
N PRO A 118 6.22 -15.74 12.61
CA PRO A 118 5.81 -16.74 13.57
C PRO A 118 5.16 -17.86 12.77
N ALA A 119 5.67 -19.09 12.94
CA ALA A 119 5.14 -20.25 12.26
C ALA A 119 3.63 -20.28 12.52
N VAL A 120 2.84 -20.20 11.45
CA VAL A 120 1.40 -20.39 11.54
C VAL A 120 1.23 -21.81 12.07
N LYS A 121 0.79 -21.95 13.34
CA LYS A 121 0.39 -23.24 13.89
C LYS A 121 -0.85 -23.67 13.10
N LEU A 122 -0.64 -24.47 12.06
CA LEU A 122 -1.70 -25.26 11.45
C LEU A 122 -2.14 -26.26 12.53
N PHE A 123 -3.22 -25.93 13.25
CA PHE A 123 -3.91 -26.89 14.08
C PHE A 123 -4.61 -27.88 13.14
N TYR A 124 -3.90 -28.92 12.72
CA TYR A 124 -4.55 -30.11 12.20
C TYR A 124 -5.24 -30.78 13.39
N GLY A 125 -6.55 -30.56 13.50
CA GLY A 125 -7.39 -31.29 14.44
C GLY A 125 -7.30 -32.78 14.12
N THR A 126 -6.72 -33.56 15.02
CA THR A 126 -6.77 -35.02 14.97
C THR A 126 -8.21 -35.46 15.20
N ILE A 127 -8.87 -35.91 14.13
CA ILE A 127 -10.12 -36.67 14.25
C ILE A 127 -9.74 -38.00 14.90
N LYS A 128 -10.10 -38.18 16.18
CA LYS A 128 -10.13 -39.50 16.81
C LYS A 128 -11.39 -40.20 16.32
N THR A 129 -11.22 -41.21 15.48
CA THR A 129 -12.20 -42.29 15.29
C THR A 129 -12.08 -43.31 16.41
#